data_AF-A0A9D4D8G4-F1
#
_entry.id   AF-A0A9D4D8G4-F1
#
_cell.length_a   1.000
_cell.length_b   1.000
_cell.length_c   1.000
_cell.angle_alpha   90.00
_cell.angle_beta   90.00
_cell.angle_gamma   90.00
#
_symmetry.space_group_name_H-M   'P 1'
#
loop_
_entity.id
_entity.type
_entity.pdbx_description
1 polymer ?
#
loop_
_entity_poly.entity_id
_entity_poly.type
_entity_poly.pdbx_seq_one_letter_code
_entity_poly.pdbx_strand_id
1 'polypeptide(L)'
;MARNMRGKKKHSTRKERIVLKTAQDVARNPSEDEEFSYHLSRFLETVAINENVIPFRRKIMFSFERAMTTIIKAMWGNRRVYVFGSQIEGTTTMKLMSDTDYLHRVDMFRLFLDSEIPPLQPHNQQVFLKMSTSGCASQFCVLTILDPSTLAMRFQKLDPTRDPVDIVNFFLKDWTTINGMIPHTIMFHNKNITNQHPVILQQAKIHGPAESIRNIDNVYACYCKSLPKQCKFVFKRPRPGHWPSEKTLKKAKKYGVFIVPQGPPKSTNICTYDYFEYQWRISTNLTERLFMFSLDTVHLKAFVLTKMIKRSYLPQNIKTG
;
A
#
# COMPACT_ATOMS: atom_id res chain seq x y z
N MET A 1 41.34 -44.38 0.30
CA MET A 1 40.48 -44.89 1.39
C MET A 1 39.11 -44.20 1.31
N ALA A 2 38.10 -44.88 0.73
CA ALA A 2 36.75 -44.35 0.60
C ALA A 2 35.90 -44.70 1.84
N ARG A 3 35.49 -43.70 2.62
CA ARG A 3 34.58 -43.87 3.76
C ARG A 3 33.14 -43.97 3.26
N ASN A 4 32.58 -45.18 3.33
CA ASN A 4 31.15 -45.44 3.15
C ASN A 4 30.34 -44.72 4.24
N MET A 5 29.70 -43.60 3.90
CA MET A 5 28.68 -42.98 4.74
C MET A 5 27.39 -43.81 4.67
N ARG A 6 27.22 -44.74 5.62
CA ARG A 6 25.93 -45.42 5.85
C ARG A 6 24.93 -44.41 6.41
N GLY A 7 24.07 -43.88 5.55
CA GLY A 7 22.93 -43.04 5.94
C GLY A 7 22.00 -43.81 6.87
N LYS A 8 21.78 -43.29 8.08
CA LYS A 8 20.76 -43.78 9.01
C LYS A 8 19.38 -43.65 8.34
N LYS A 9 18.71 -44.76 8.07
CA LYS A 9 17.30 -44.78 7.66
C LYS A 9 16.47 -44.13 8.76
N LYS A 10 15.94 -42.92 8.53
CA LYS A 10 14.95 -42.30 9.42
C LYS A 10 13.70 -43.19 9.41
N HIS A 11 13.38 -43.80 10.55
CA HIS A 11 12.12 -44.52 10.70
C HIS A 11 10.98 -43.51 10.69
N SER A 12 10.20 -43.54 9.62
CA SER A 12 8.96 -42.76 9.53
C SER A 12 8.03 -43.13 10.67
N THR A 13 7.50 -42.09 11.35
CA THR A 13 6.64 -42.26 12.52
C THR A 13 5.28 -42.83 12.12
N ARG A 14 4.57 -43.49 13.05
CA ARG A 14 3.23 -44.05 12.81
C ARG A 14 2.24 -42.99 12.29
N LYS A 15 2.37 -41.73 12.73
CA LYS A 15 1.57 -40.59 12.23
C LYS A 15 1.86 -40.28 10.77
N GLU A 16 3.12 -40.26 10.35
CA GLU A 16 3.49 -40.03 8.94
C GLU A 16 2.96 -41.13 8.02
N ARG A 17 2.99 -42.40 8.45
CA ARG A 17 2.42 -43.51 7.66
C ARG A 17 0.92 -43.42 7.50
N ILE A 18 0.20 -42.97 8.52
CA ILE A 18 -1.25 -42.76 8.45
C ILE A 18 -1.55 -41.62 7.47
N VAL A 19 -0.85 -40.48 7.57
CA VAL A 19 -1.03 -39.35 6.64
C VAL A 19 -0.72 -39.76 5.20
N LEU A 20 0.34 -40.53 4.96
CA LEU A 20 0.70 -41.06 3.64
C LEU A 20 -0.36 -42.01 3.09
N LYS A 21 -0.88 -42.93 3.92
CA LYS A 21 -1.92 -43.87 3.51
C LYS A 21 -3.23 -43.15 3.21
N THR A 22 -3.66 -42.22 4.06
CA THR A 22 -4.85 -41.40 3.82
C THR A 22 -4.72 -40.57 2.54
N ALA A 23 -3.55 -39.98 2.29
CA ALA A 23 -3.29 -39.27 1.03
C ALA A 23 -3.34 -40.20 -0.20
N GLN A 24 -2.85 -41.44 -0.08
CA GLN A 24 -2.93 -42.44 -1.15
C GLN A 24 -4.35 -42.95 -1.39
N ASP A 25 -5.15 -43.12 -0.33
CA ASP A 25 -6.53 -43.59 -0.42
C ASP A 25 -7.44 -42.50 -1.02
N VAL A 26 -7.27 -41.24 -0.63
CA VAL A 26 -7.93 -40.06 -1.26
C VAL A 26 -7.55 -39.94 -2.74
N ALA A 27 -6.29 -40.18 -3.09
CA ALA A 27 -5.85 -40.12 -4.49
C ALA A 27 -6.43 -41.23 -5.38
N ARG A 28 -6.93 -42.33 -4.81
CA ARG A 28 -7.49 -43.46 -5.58
C ARG A 28 -8.93 -43.26 -5.99
N ASN A 29 -9.73 -42.56 -5.18
CA ASN A 29 -11.14 -42.26 -5.44
C ASN A 29 -11.47 -40.87 -4.86
N PRO A 30 -11.01 -39.77 -5.49
CA PRO A 30 -11.30 -38.44 -5.00
C PRO A 30 -12.81 -38.18 -5.08
N SER A 31 -13.36 -37.50 -4.08
CA SER A 31 -14.70 -36.93 -4.23
C SER A 31 -14.71 -35.85 -5.33
N GLU A 32 -15.89 -35.53 -5.87
CA GLU A 32 -16.02 -34.44 -6.85
C GLU A 32 -15.43 -33.11 -6.33
N ASP A 33 -15.58 -32.83 -5.03
CA ASP A 33 -15.02 -31.66 -4.37
C ASP A 33 -13.48 -31.69 -4.33
N GLU A 34 -12.90 -32.87 -4.11
CA GLU A 34 -11.45 -33.05 -4.08
C GLU A 34 -10.84 -32.93 -5.49
N GLU A 35 -11.51 -33.49 -6.49
CA GLU A 35 -11.13 -33.34 -7.90
C GLU A 35 -11.19 -31.87 -8.34
N PHE A 36 -12.29 -31.17 -8.03
CA PHE A 36 -12.43 -29.74 -8.30
C PHE A 36 -11.34 -28.92 -7.61
N SER A 37 -11.08 -29.17 -6.33
CA SER A 37 -10.03 -28.48 -5.56
C SER A 37 -8.63 -28.72 -6.16
N TYR A 38 -8.35 -29.95 -6.61
CA TYR A 38 -7.11 -30.28 -7.29
C TYR A 38 -6.95 -29.51 -8.60
N HIS A 39 -7.95 -29.54 -9.49
CA HIS A 39 -7.90 -28.82 -10.75
C HIS A 39 -7.78 -27.30 -10.57
N LEU A 40 -8.50 -26.75 -9.59
CA LEU A 40 -8.41 -25.34 -9.24
C LEU A 40 -7.01 -24.95 -8.73
N SER A 41 -6.42 -25.79 -7.87
CA SER A 41 -5.06 -25.60 -7.38
C SER A 41 -4.03 -25.64 -8.51
N ARG A 42 -4.16 -26.61 -9.44
CA ARG A 42 -3.32 -26.73 -10.64
C ARG A 42 -3.49 -25.53 -11.56
N PHE A 43 -4.71 -25.06 -11.76
CA PHE A 43 -4.98 -23.84 -12.52
C PHE A 43 -4.25 -22.64 -11.91
N LEU A 44 -4.33 -22.43 -10.59
CA LEU A 44 -3.63 -21.34 -9.91
C LEU A 44 -2.10 -21.44 -10.02
N GLU A 45 -1.56 -22.66 -10.09
CA GLU A 45 -0.14 -22.90 -10.37
C GLU A 45 0.25 -22.47 -11.78
N THR A 46 -0.60 -22.70 -12.80
CA THR A 46 -0.32 -22.25 -14.17
C THR A 46 -0.28 -20.73 -14.32
N VAL A 47 -1.03 -20.00 -13.47
CA VAL A 47 -0.93 -18.53 -13.36
C VAL A 47 0.12 -18.07 -12.33
N ALA A 48 1.01 -18.99 -11.93
CA ALA A 48 2.18 -18.77 -11.10
C ALA A 48 1.88 -18.29 -9.66
N ILE A 49 0.78 -18.77 -9.07
CA ILE A 49 0.45 -18.63 -7.65
C ILE A 49 0.80 -19.92 -6.93
N ASN A 50 2.06 -20.01 -6.49
CA ASN A 50 2.57 -21.15 -5.72
C ASN A 50 3.63 -20.72 -4.70
N GLU A 51 4.02 -21.66 -3.85
CA GLU A 51 4.91 -21.48 -2.71
C GLU A 51 6.33 -21.01 -3.07
N ASN A 52 6.79 -21.27 -4.30
CA ASN A 52 8.12 -20.86 -4.75
C ASN A 52 8.11 -19.49 -5.43
N VAL A 53 7.08 -19.23 -6.25
CA VAL A 53 6.99 -18.01 -7.04
C VAL A 53 6.60 -16.80 -6.18
N ILE A 54 5.69 -16.96 -5.23
CA ILE A 54 5.20 -15.84 -4.39
C ILE A 54 6.35 -15.22 -3.58
N PRO A 55 7.17 -15.97 -2.81
CA PRO A 55 8.29 -15.39 -2.07
C PRO A 55 9.34 -14.77 -2.99
N PHE A 56 9.60 -15.37 -4.15
CA PHE A 56 10.54 -14.84 -5.13
C PHE A 56 10.10 -13.47 -5.66
N ARG A 57 8.83 -13.33 -6.09
CA ARG A 57 8.26 -12.05 -6.52
C ARG A 57 8.30 -11.00 -5.42
N ARG A 58 7.90 -11.37 -4.19
CA ARG A 58 8.01 -10.49 -3.01
C ARG A 58 9.45 -9.98 -2.83
N LYS A 59 10.45 -10.86 -2.92
CA LYS A 59 11.87 -10.51 -2.77
C LYS A 59 12.34 -9.52 -3.85
N ILE A 60 11.94 -9.73 -5.11
CA ILE A 60 12.23 -8.79 -6.21
C ILE A 60 11.62 -7.43 -5.90
N MET A 61 10.33 -7.38 -5.58
CA MET A 61 9.62 -6.13 -5.33
C MET A 61 10.17 -5.37 -4.11
N PHE A 62 10.60 -6.07 -3.07
CA PHE A 62 11.31 -5.45 -1.94
C PHE A 62 12.70 -4.90 -2.29
N SER A 63 13.38 -5.53 -3.24
CA SER A 63 14.68 -5.05 -3.72
C SER A 63 14.48 -3.80 -4.58
N PHE A 64 13.45 -3.83 -5.43
CA PHE A 64 13.02 -2.68 -6.22
C PHE A 64 12.59 -1.49 -5.35
N GLU A 65 11.74 -1.70 -4.34
CA GLU A 65 11.33 -0.67 -3.38
C GLU A 65 12.54 -0.01 -2.69
N ARG A 66 13.54 -0.80 -2.31
CA ARG A 66 14.78 -0.29 -1.69
C ARG A 66 15.61 0.54 -2.67
N ALA A 67 15.76 0.07 -3.91
CA ALA A 67 16.44 0.81 -4.96
C ALA A 67 15.74 2.14 -5.24
N MET A 68 14.41 2.11 -5.45
CA MET A 68 13.60 3.31 -5.64
C MET A 68 13.72 4.28 -4.47
N THR A 69 13.57 3.80 -3.23
CA THR A 69 13.75 4.66 -2.05
C THR A 69 15.13 5.32 -2.03
N THR A 70 16.19 4.61 -2.43
CA THR A 70 17.55 5.14 -2.46
C THR A 70 17.70 6.24 -3.52
N ILE A 71 17.22 6.00 -4.74
CA ILE A 71 17.25 6.96 -5.85
C ILE A 71 16.46 8.22 -5.48
N ILE A 72 15.23 8.04 -5.01
CA ILE A 72 14.33 9.13 -4.63
C ILE A 72 14.92 9.93 -3.47
N LYS A 73 15.57 9.26 -2.52
CA LYS A 73 16.25 9.94 -1.42
C LYS A 73 17.43 10.79 -1.91
N ALA A 74 18.17 10.32 -2.91
CA ALA A 74 19.27 11.07 -3.49
C ALA A 74 18.78 12.29 -4.29
N MET A 75 17.65 12.17 -5.00
CA MET A 75 17.13 13.22 -5.88
C MET A 75 16.33 14.30 -5.14
N TRP A 76 15.52 13.92 -4.16
CA TRP A 76 14.53 14.83 -3.54
C TRP A 76 14.63 14.88 -2.02
N GLY A 77 15.79 14.54 -1.48
CA GLY A 77 16.08 14.62 -0.05
C GLY A 77 15.41 13.51 0.74
N ASN A 78 15.00 13.77 1.98
CA ASN A 78 14.55 12.73 2.89
C ASN A 78 13.12 12.25 2.57
N ARG A 79 12.94 11.53 1.46
CA ARG A 79 11.69 10.87 1.06
C ARG A 79 11.84 9.37 1.14
N ARG A 80 10.74 8.67 1.41
CA ARG A 80 10.67 7.21 1.36
C ARG A 80 9.52 6.76 0.48
N VAL A 81 9.77 5.71 -0.31
CA VAL A 81 8.74 5.11 -1.15
C VAL A 81 8.43 3.71 -0.64
N TYR A 82 7.15 3.40 -0.67
CA TYR A 82 6.62 2.09 -0.38
C TYR A 82 5.89 1.58 -1.61
N VAL A 83 6.10 0.32 -1.95
CA VAL A 83 5.30 -0.35 -2.96
C VAL A 83 4.18 -1.11 -2.26
N PHE A 84 2.97 -1.04 -2.81
CA PHE A 84 1.78 -1.71 -2.30
C PHE A 84 1.08 -2.49 -3.43
N GLY A 85 -0.04 -3.12 -3.09
CA GLY A 85 -0.88 -3.83 -4.06
C GLY A 85 -0.38 -5.20 -4.46
N SER A 86 -1.07 -5.76 -5.47
CA SER A 86 -0.93 -7.18 -5.83
C SER A 86 0.48 -7.56 -6.29
N GLN A 87 1.23 -6.62 -6.86
CA GLN A 87 2.61 -6.84 -7.33
C GLN A 87 3.53 -7.22 -6.16
N ILE A 88 3.60 -6.38 -5.13
CA ILE A 88 4.46 -6.66 -3.97
C ILE A 88 3.91 -7.75 -3.07
N GLU A 89 2.60 -7.96 -3.06
CA GLU A 89 1.95 -9.06 -2.35
C GLU A 89 2.27 -10.44 -2.97
N GLY A 90 2.74 -10.46 -4.22
CA GLY A 90 2.96 -11.66 -5.01
C GLY A 90 1.66 -12.28 -5.55
N THR A 91 0.56 -11.52 -5.55
CA THR A 91 -0.78 -11.97 -5.94
C THR A 91 -1.16 -11.53 -7.36
N THR A 92 -0.31 -10.75 -8.03
CA THR A 92 -0.49 -10.38 -9.43
C THR A 92 -0.38 -11.62 -10.35
N THR A 93 -1.17 -11.64 -11.42
CA THR A 93 -1.12 -12.66 -12.47
C THR A 93 -1.33 -12.00 -13.83
N MET A 94 -0.98 -12.70 -14.92
CA MET A 94 -1.28 -12.22 -16.28
C MET A 94 -2.77 -11.97 -16.51
N LYS A 95 -3.66 -12.68 -15.80
CA LYS A 95 -5.12 -12.45 -15.87
C LYS A 95 -5.56 -11.24 -15.05
N LEU A 96 -4.88 -10.95 -13.94
CA LEU A 96 -5.21 -9.83 -13.06
C LEU A 96 -4.53 -8.52 -13.45
N MET A 97 -3.47 -8.54 -14.27
CA MET A 97 -2.73 -7.37 -14.80
C MET A 97 -2.74 -6.18 -13.82
N SER A 98 -2.33 -6.40 -12.58
CA SER A 98 -2.49 -5.37 -11.55
C SER A 98 -1.47 -4.26 -11.76
N ASP A 99 -1.94 -3.03 -11.60
CA ASP A 99 -1.10 -1.85 -11.56
C ASP A 99 -0.09 -1.91 -10.41
N THR A 100 0.93 -1.06 -10.50
CA THR A 100 1.95 -0.93 -9.47
C THR A 100 1.65 0.30 -8.62
N ASP A 101 1.26 0.08 -7.37
CA ASP A 101 0.95 1.14 -6.43
C ASP A 101 2.21 1.60 -5.67
N TYR A 102 2.60 2.86 -5.84
CA TYR A 102 3.61 3.53 -5.04
C TYR A 102 2.96 4.50 -4.06
N LEU A 103 3.41 4.43 -2.81
CA LEU A 103 3.11 5.44 -1.81
C LEU A 103 4.38 6.19 -1.45
N HIS A 104 4.38 7.48 -1.72
CA HIS A 104 5.44 8.42 -1.41
C HIS A 104 5.18 9.05 -0.05
N ARG A 105 6.00 8.71 0.94
CA ARG A 105 5.95 9.34 2.26
C ARG A 105 6.65 10.69 2.21
N VAL A 106 5.90 11.73 2.54
CA VAL A 106 6.36 13.12 2.61
C VAL A 106 6.79 13.44 4.04
N ASP A 107 8.10 13.50 4.29
CA ASP A 107 8.67 13.78 5.63
C ASP A 107 8.75 15.27 5.98
N MET A 108 8.18 16.15 5.14
CA MET A 108 8.12 17.59 5.41
C MET A 108 7.21 17.92 6.60
N PHE A 109 6.20 17.07 6.83
CA PHE A 109 5.20 17.25 7.85
C PHE A 109 5.42 16.28 9.00
N ARG A 110 5.35 16.78 10.22
CA ARG A 110 5.30 15.94 11.41
C ARG A 110 3.88 15.96 11.95
N LEU A 111 3.23 14.82 11.86
CA LEU A 111 1.82 14.65 12.15
C LEU A 111 1.60 14.08 13.56
N PHE A 112 0.70 14.70 14.30
CA PHE A 112 0.31 14.30 15.66
C PHE A 112 -1.20 14.07 15.77
N LEU A 113 -1.60 13.19 16.68
CA LEU A 113 -2.98 13.11 17.14
C LEU A 113 -3.27 14.30 18.07
N ASP A 114 -4.52 14.76 18.12
CA ASP A 114 -4.96 15.82 19.06
C ASP A 114 -4.48 15.59 20.50
N SER A 115 -4.48 14.33 20.96
CA SER A 115 -4.10 13.96 22.33
C SER A 115 -2.59 13.84 22.57
N GLU A 116 -1.75 14.04 21.55
CA GLU A 116 -0.31 13.75 21.60
C GLU A 116 0.53 14.92 21.08
N ILE A 117 -0.03 16.13 21.05
CA ILE A 117 0.68 17.33 20.59
C ILE A 117 1.75 17.69 21.64
N PRO A 118 3.05 17.65 21.29
CA PRO A 118 4.09 18.07 22.20
C PRO A 118 4.11 19.60 22.33
N PRO A 119 4.77 20.16 23.36
CA PRO A 119 5.09 21.58 23.41
C PRO A 119 5.85 21.97 22.15
N LEU A 120 5.34 22.96 21.42
CA LEU A 120 5.99 23.44 20.20
C LEU A 120 7.23 24.25 20.57
N GLN A 121 8.36 23.93 19.93
CA GLN A 121 9.58 24.71 20.08
C GLN A 121 9.77 25.65 18.88
N PRO A 122 10.07 26.93 19.11
CA PRO A 122 10.05 27.98 18.08
C PRO A 122 11.13 27.86 16.99
N HIS A 123 12.10 26.94 17.11
CA HIS A 123 13.20 26.77 16.14
C HIS A 123 13.05 25.54 15.24
N ASN A 124 11.93 24.82 15.31
CA ASN A 124 11.74 23.65 14.46
C ASN A 124 11.33 24.06 13.06
N GLN A 125 12.20 23.77 12.09
CA GLN A 125 11.89 23.95 10.67
C GLN A 125 10.80 22.98 10.15
N GLN A 126 10.26 22.07 10.97
CA GLN A 126 9.24 21.12 10.54
C GLN A 126 7.84 21.72 10.65
N VAL A 127 7.01 21.49 9.63
CA VAL A 127 5.59 21.86 9.71
C VAL A 127 4.87 20.82 10.56
N PHE A 128 4.25 21.29 11.64
CA PHE A 128 3.49 20.43 12.55
C PHE A 128 2.02 20.41 12.14
N LEU A 129 1.51 19.19 11.91
CA LEU A 129 0.12 18.96 11.58
C LEU A 129 -0.57 18.25 12.76
N LYS A 130 -1.79 18.69 13.04
CA LYS A 130 -2.71 18.07 13.98
C LYS A 130 -3.78 17.31 13.22
N MET A 131 -3.94 16.04 13.57
CA MET A 131 -4.95 15.15 13.03
C MET A 131 -6.12 15.05 14.00
N SER A 132 -7.26 15.61 13.60
CA SER A 132 -8.53 15.42 14.30
C SER A 132 -9.36 14.37 13.61
N THR A 133 -9.97 13.51 14.41
CA THR A 133 -10.92 12.49 13.94
C THR A 133 -12.31 12.68 14.53
N SER A 134 -12.49 13.74 15.33
CA SER A 134 -13.79 14.11 15.89
C SER A 134 -14.70 14.60 14.78
N GLY A 135 -15.97 14.17 14.78
CA GLY A 135 -16.94 14.55 13.75
C GLY A 135 -16.70 13.96 12.35
N CYS A 136 -15.70 13.09 12.18
CA CYS A 136 -15.40 12.41 10.91
C CYS A 136 -15.94 10.98 10.90
N ALA A 137 -16.27 10.44 9.71
CA ALA A 137 -16.50 9.01 9.59
C ALA A 137 -15.22 8.21 9.93
N SER A 138 -15.37 6.92 10.25
CA SER A 138 -14.32 6.12 10.89
C SER A 138 -12.98 6.03 10.13
N GLN A 139 -13.01 6.23 8.82
CA GLN A 139 -11.86 6.16 7.93
C GLN A 139 -11.27 7.53 7.55
N PHE A 140 -11.84 8.63 8.04
CA PHE A 140 -11.47 9.98 7.66
C PHE A 140 -10.95 10.80 8.85
N CYS A 141 -10.20 11.86 8.53
CA CYS A 141 -9.70 12.83 9.48
C CYS A 141 -9.57 14.21 8.84
N VAL A 142 -9.48 15.25 9.67
CA VAL A 142 -9.13 16.61 9.26
C VAL A 142 -7.70 16.91 9.72
N LEU A 143 -6.93 17.55 8.83
CA LEU A 143 -5.60 18.05 9.15
C LEU A 143 -5.65 19.55 9.40
N THR A 144 -5.00 19.99 10.48
CA THR A 144 -4.87 21.42 10.81
C THR A 144 -3.41 21.73 11.11
N ILE A 145 -2.97 22.93 10.74
CA ILE A 145 -1.59 23.38 11.01
C ILE A 145 -1.52 23.85 12.46
N LEU A 146 -0.54 23.35 13.21
CA LEU A 146 -0.36 23.71 14.61
C LEU A 146 0.35 25.05 14.82
N ASP A 147 1.26 25.39 13.91
CA ASP A 147 1.95 26.67 13.91
C ASP A 147 1.99 27.24 12.48
N PRO A 148 1.01 28.11 12.13
CA PRO A 148 0.96 28.76 10.83
C PRO A 148 2.19 29.65 10.57
N SER A 149 2.87 30.15 11.60
CA SER A 149 4.02 31.06 11.44
C SER A 149 5.24 30.35 10.84
N THR A 150 5.48 29.09 11.20
CA THR A 150 6.50 28.23 10.57
C THR A 150 6.24 28.03 9.07
N LEU A 151 4.95 27.95 8.69
CA LEU A 151 4.54 27.87 7.30
C LEU A 151 4.79 29.20 6.59
N ALA A 152 4.34 30.31 7.18
CA ALA A 152 4.53 31.66 6.66
C ALA A 152 6.02 32.00 6.45
N MET A 153 6.93 31.64 7.36
CA MET A 153 8.37 31.87 7.17
C MET A 153 8.95 31.09 5.98
N ARG A 154 8.45 29.88 5.71
CA ARG A 154 8.89 29.08 4.55
C ARG A 154 8.26 29.56 3.24
N PHE A 155 7.03 30.04 3.29
CA PHE A 155 6.21 30.34 2.12
C PHE A 155 6.05 31.82 1.78
N GLN A 156 6.40 32.76 2.67
CA GLN A 156 6.55 34.18 2.34
C GLN A 156 7.57 34.41 1.22
N LYS A 157 8.49 33.44 0.99
CA LYS A 157 9.38 33.45 -0.17
C LYS A 157 8.73 33.01 -1.49
N LEU A 158 7.58 32.35 -1.45
CA LEU A 158 6.91 31.75 -2.61
C LEU A 158 5.65 32.51 -3.04
N ASP A 159 4.78 32.91 -2.10
CA ASP A 159 3.63 33.79 -2.36
C ASP A 159 3.06 34.33 -1.02
N PRO A 160 3.27 35.62 -0.67
CA PRO A 160 2.81 36.19 0.59
C PRO A 160 1.30 36.45 0.66
N THR A 161 0.54 36.24 -0.43
CA THR A 161 -0.89 36.60 -0.51
C THR A 161 -1.86 35.45 -0.21
N ARG A 162 -1.37 34.22 -0.06
CA ARG A 162 -2.22 33.02 0.13
C ARG A 162 -2.44 32.67 1.60
N ASP A 163 -3.64 32.20 1.92
CA ASP A 163 -3.98 31.65 3.23
C ASP A 163 -3.08 30.42 3.55
N PRO A 164 -2.49 30.31 4.75
CA PRO A 164 -1.74 29.12 5.19
C PRO A 164 -2.48 27.78 4.97
N VAL A 165 -3.81 27.77 5.08
CA VAL A 165 -4.66 26.61 4.81
C VAL A 165 -4.66 26.27 3.31
N ASP A 166 -4.78 27.28 2.45
CA ASP A 166 -4.65 27.13 1.00
C ASP A 166 -3.26 26.66 0.60
N ILE A 167 -2.21 27.07 1.33
CA ILE A 167 -0.83 26.64 1.07
C ILE A 167 -0.63 25.15 1.39
N VAL A 168 -1.22 24.60 2.45
CA VAL A 168 -1.13 23.14 2.73
C VAL A 168 -1.94 22.33 1.72
N ASN A 169 -3.12 22.81 1.35
CA ASN A 169 -3.91 22.20 0.28
C ASN A 169 -3.21 22.31 -1.07
N PHE A 170 -2.59 23.45 -1.40
CA PHE A 170 -1.74 23.63 -2.57
C PHE A 170 -0.47 22.76 -2.50
N PHE A 171 0.15 22.58 -1.34
CA PHE A 171 1.30 21.70 -1.19
C PHE A 171 0.97 20.21 -1.25
N LEU A 172 -0.29 19.82 -1.17
CA LEU A 172 -0.67 18.42 -1.20
C LEU A 172 -1.55 18.06 -2.40
N LYS A 173 -2.32 19.02 -2.95
CA LYS A 173 -3.03 18.93 -4.24
C LYS A 173 -2.19 19.41 -5.42
N ASP A 174 -1.32 20.41 -5.23
CA ASP A 174 -0.49 20.98 -6.29
C ASP A 174 0.98 20.55 -6.23
N TRP A 175 1.48 19.96 -5.14
CA TRP A 175 2.79 19.28 -5.21
C TRP A 175 2.73 18.03 -6.09
N THR A 176 1.59 17.34 -6.12
CA THR A 176 1.27 16.30 -7.10
C THR A 176 1.25 16.82 -8.54
N THR A 177 0.85 18.08 -8.76
CA THR A 177 0.68 18.66 -10.12
C THR A 177 1.90 19.45 -10.60
N ILE A 178 2.56 20.21 -9.73
CA ILE A 178 3.58 21.22 -10.05
C ILE A 178 5.02 20.70 -9.83
N ASN A 179 5.23 19.80 -8.86
CA ASN A 179 6.53 19.15 -8.63
C ASN A 179 6.52 17.63 -8.94
N GLY A 180 5.35 17.08 -9.30
CA GLY A 180 5.20 15.79 -9.98
C GLY A 180 5.49 15.87 -11.48
N MET A 181 5.45 17.08 -12.05
CA MET A 181 6.08 17.33 -13.34
C MET A 181 7.61 17.20 -13.21
N ILE A 182 8.12 16.09 -13.75
CA ILE A 182 9.47 15.98 -14.34
C ILE A 182 10.57 15.79 -13.26
N PRO A 183 10.93 14.54 -12.91
CA PRO A 183 11.91 13.84 -13.75
C PRO A 183 11.76 12.29 -13.77
N HIS A 184 10.58 11.73 -13.45
CA HIS A 184 10.38 10.28 -13.57
C HIS A 184 10.49 9.76 -15.03
N THR A 185 10.43 10.64 -16.02
CA THR A 185 10.58 10.30 -17.44
C THR A 185 11.88 10.74 -18.10
N ILE A 186 12.77 11.44 -17.38
CA ILE A 186 14.10 11.80 -17.90
C ILE A 186 15.14 10.69 -17.64
N MET A 187 14.93 9.81 -16.65
CA MET A 187 15.93 8.80 -16.30
C MET A 187 16.05 7.60 -17.26
N PHE A 188 15.19 7.46 -18.27
CA PHE A 188 15.28 6.35 -19.23
C PHE A 188 15.35 6.76 -20.71
N HIS A 189 15.49 8.04 -21.06
CA HIS A 189 15.71 8.45 -22.45
C HIS A 189 16.99 9.27 -22.60
N ASN A 190 18.00 8.55 -23.10
CA ASN A 190 19.10 8.98 -23.98
C ASN A 190 19.40 10.48 -24.12
N LYS A 191 20.70 10.78 -23.96
CA LYS A 191 21.39 12.07 -24.02
C LYS A 191 21.23 12.93 -25.30
N ASN A 192 20.37 12.61 -26.27
CA ASN A 192 20.37 13.26 -27.59
C ASN A 192 18.98 13.57 -28.18
N ILE A 193 18.06 14.20 -27.44
CA ILE A 193 16.79 14.68 -28.06
C ILE A 193 16.59 16.17 -27.79
N THR A 194 16.84 16.93 -28.85
CA THR A 194 16.52 18.33 -29.06
C THR A 194 15.01 18.59 -29.06
N ASN A 195 14.57 19.61 -28.31
CA ASN A 195 13.39 20.45 -28.53
C ASN A 195 12.13 19.80 -29.15
N GLN A 196 11.55 18.80 -28.49
CA GLN A 196 10.14 18.45 -28.70
C GLN A 196 9.40 18.41 -27.36
N HIS A 197 8.28 19.13 -27.27
CA HIS A 197 7.38 19.12 -26.12
C HIS A 197 7.05 17.67 -25.68
N PRO A 198 6.97 17.38 -24.37
CA PRO A 198 6.89 16.00 -23.91
C PRO A 198 5.49 15.42 -24.13
N VAL A 199 5.36 14.58 -25.16
CA VAL A 199 4.21 13.70 -25.51
C VAL A 199 3.67 12.89 -24.31
N ILE A 200 4.43 12.80 -23.22
CA ILE A 200 4.13 12.02 -22.01
C ILE A 200 3.01 12.64 -21.16
N LEU A 201 2.81 13.97 -21.21
CA LEU A 201 1.80 14.65 -20.41
C LEU A 201 0.36 14.25 -20.75
N GLN A 202 0.12 13.71 -21.95
CA GLN A 202 -1.22 13.24 -22.36
C GLN A 202 -1.62 11.89 -21.72
N GLN A 203 -0.72 11.20 -21.00
CA GLN A 203 -0.98 9.86 -20.45
C GLN A 203 -1.27 9.83 -18.94
N ALA A 204 -1.10 10.94 -18.22
CA ALA A 204 -1.37 11.00 -16.79
C ALA A 204 -2.88 11.12 -16.55
N LYS A 205 -3.44 10.25 -15.70
CA LYS A 205 -4.83 10.33 -15.25
C LYS A 205 -4.85 10.50 -13.74
N ILE A 206 -5.58 11.49 -13.25
CA ILE A 206 -5.77 11.70 -11.81
C ILE A 206 -7.04 10.96 -11.40
N HIS A 207 -6.90 9.94 -10.54
CA HIS A 207 -8.00 9.13 -10.03
C HIS A 207 -8.04 9.21 -8.49
N GLY A 208 -8.80 10.18 -7.97
CA GLY A 208 -8.82 10.45 -6.53
C GLY A 208 -7.43 10.89 -6.05
N PRO A 209 -6.83 10.22 -5.04
CA PRO A 209 -5.50 10.57 -4.53
C PRO A 209 -4.33 10.00 -5.32
N ALA A 210 -4.60 9.20 -6.35
CA ALA A 210 -3.58 8.57 -7.17
C ALA A 210 -3.35 9.38 -8.45
N GLU A 211 -2.07 9.59 -8.75
CA GLU A 211 -1.57 9.99 -10.05
C GLU A 211 -1.18 8.73 -10.82
N SER A 212 -1.99 8.38 -11.82
CA SER A 212 -1.80 7.19 -12.64
C SER A 212 -1.02 7.54 -13.91
N ILE A 213 0.16 6.94 -14.08
CA ILE A 213 0.98 7.05 -15.30
C ILE A 213 1.15 5.63 -15.86
N ARG A 214 0.44 5.33 -16.94
CA ARG A 214 0.34 3.97 -17.50
C ARG A 214 -0.24 2.98 -16.46
N ASN A 215 0.56 2.00 -16.04
CA ASN A 215 0.17 0.97 -15.05
C ASN A 215 0.82 1.23 -13.68
N ILE A 216 1.08 2.49 -13.38
CA ILE A 216 1.74 2.93 -12.15
C ILE A 216 0.87 3.98 -11.48
N ASP A 217 0.47 3.72 -10.24
CA ASP A 217 -0.29 4.63 -9.41
C ASP A 217 0.61 5.22 -8.34
N ASN A 218 0.76 6.55 -8.33
CA ASN A 218 1.53 7.27 -7.31
C ASN A 218 0.57 7.95 -6.33
N VAL A 219 0.73 7.66 -5.04
CA VAL A 219 -0.03 8.28 -3.96
C VAL A 219 0.93 8.96 -3.01
N TYR A 220 0.71 10.23 -2.69
CA TYR A 220 1.52 10.96 -1.72
C TYR A 220 0.80 10.95 -0.36
N ALA A 221 1.57 10.77 0.71
CA ALA A 221 1.01 10.60 2.03
C ALA A 221 1.85 11.25 3.14
N CYS A 222 1.16 11.80 4.12
CA CYS A 222 1.73 12.16 5.41
C CYS A 222 1.78 10.91 6.31
N TYR A 223 2.79 10.81 7.16
CA TYR A 223 2.95 9.67 8.06
C TYR A 223 2.65 10.05 9.51
N CYS A 224 1.67 9.37 10.12
CA CYS A 224 1.43 9.44 11.56
C CYS A 224 1.97 8.17 12.22
N LYS A 225 2.93 8.30 13.13
CA LYS A 225 3.45 7.14 13.88
C LYS A 225 2.40 6.55 14.81
N SER A 226 1.50 7.39 15.33
CA SER A 226 0.49 7.02 16.30
C SER A 226 -0.77 6.50 15.61
N LEU A 227 -1.42 5.52 16.24
CA LEU A 227 -2.65 4.94 15.72
C LEU A 227 -3.87 5.74 16.21
N PRO A 228 -4.67 6.34 15.31
CA PRO A 228 -5.94 6.94 15.69
C PRO A 228 -6.83 5.93 16.41
N LYS A 229 -7.71 6.42 17.30
CA LYS A 229 -8.61 5.57 18.11
C LYS A 229 -9.44 4.63 17.24
N GLN A 230 -9.86 5.10 16.06
CA GLN A 230 -10.59 4.35 15.05
C GLN A 230 -9.79 3.11 14.62
N CYS A 231 -8.51 3.23 14.28
CA CYS A 231 -7.71 2.06 13.86
C CYS A 231 -7.49 1.03 14.97
N LYS A 232 -7.68 1.39 16.25
CA LYS A 232 -7.47 0.48 17.38
C LYS A 232 -8.47 -0.68 17.39
N PHE A 233 -9.65 -0.56 16.77
CA PHE A 233 -10.61 -1.67 16.72
C PHE A 233 -10.02 -2.88 16.00
N VAL A 234 -9.22 -2.69 14.93
CA VAL A 234 -8.63 -3.77 14.12
C VAL A 234 -7.80 -4.71 15.01
N PHE A 235 -7.15 -4.13 16.02
CA PHE A 235 -6.29 -4.86 16.93
C PHE A 235 -7.04 -5.56 18.08
N LYS A 236 -8.31 -5.22 18.31
CA LYS A 236 -9.15 -5.76 19.39
C LYS A 236 -10.17 -6.81 18.93
N ARG A 237 -10.40 -6.95 17.61
CA ARG A 237 -11.38 -7.91 17.06
C ARG A 237 -11.06 -9.36 17.51
N PRO A 238 -12.09 -10.19 17.81
CA PRO A 238 -11.91 -11.63 17.97
C PRO A 238 -11.22 -12.25 16.75
N ARG A 239 -10.34 -13.22 16.97
CA ARG A 239 -9.56 -13.87 15.90
C ARG A 239 -9.73 -15.38 15.91
N PRO A 240 -10.77 -15.90 15.23
CA PRO A 240 -10.88 -17.32 14.96
C PRO A 240 -9.60 -17.83 14.29
N GLY A 241 -9.07 -18.96 14.76
CA GLY A 241 -7.83 -19.54 14.22
C GLY A 241 -6.55 -18.76 14.54
N HIS A 242 -6.60 -17.76 15.45
CA HIS A 242 -5.43 -16.98 15.90
C HIS A 242 -4.67 -16.25 14.78
N TRP A 243 -5.33 -15.99 13.63
CA TRP A 243 -4.75 -15.21 12.55
C TRP A 243 -5.22 -13.75 12.59
N PRO A 244 -4.32 -12.76 12.37
CA PRO A 244 -2.86 -12.93 12.32
C PRO A 244 -2.27 -13.19 13.71
N SER A 245 -1.08 -13.80 13.77
CA SER A 245 -0.43 -14.12 15.04
C SER A 245 -0.21 -12.89 15.94
N GLU A 246 -0.14 -13.08 17.26
CA GLU A 246 0.13 -11.99 18.22
C GLU A 246 1.47 -11.27 17.92
N LYS A 247 2.47 -12.01 17.43
CA LYS A 247 3.74 -11.42 16.96
C LYS A 247 3.53 -10.47 15.78
N THR A 248 2.72 -10.88 14.80
CA THR A 248 2.35 -10.06 13.63
C THR A 248 1.60 -8.80 14.07
N LEU A 249 0.69 -8.92 15.03
CA LEU A 249 -0.10 -7.80 15.54
C LEU A 249 0.74 -6.79 16.32
N LYS A 250 1.63 -7.26 17.20
CA LYS A 250 2.61 -6.41 17.89
C LYS A 250 3.50 -5.66 16.90
N LYS A 251 3.86 -6.28 15.78
CA LYS A 251 4.63 -5.61 14.71
C LYS A 251 3.78 -4.58 13.96
N ALA A 252 2.54 -4.93 13.58
CA ALA A 252 1.62 -4.03 12.90
C ALA A 252 1.34 -2.75 13.71
N LYS A 253 1.16 -2.86 15.04
CA LYS A 253 0.97 -1.70 15.93
C LYS A 253 2.08 -0.65 15.86
N LYS A 254 3.29 -1.04 15.45
CA LYS A 254 4.46 -0.15 15.33
C LYS A 254 4.49 0.63 14.01
N TYR A 255 3.68 0.27 13.02
CA TYR A 255 3.74 0.89 11.71
C TYR A 255 2.99 2.22 11.60
N GLY A 256 2.13 2.59 12.56
CA GLY A 256 1.34 3.82 12.46
C GLY A 256 0.35 3.78 11.30
N VAL A 257 0.03 4.95 10.74
CA VAL A 257 -0.88 5.13 9.59
C VAL A 257 -0.32 6.14 8.60
N PHE A 258 -0.78 6.02 7.35
CA PHE A 258 -0.63 7.06 6.35
C PHE A 258 -1.90 7.88 6.27
N ILE A 259 -1.75 9.18 6.03
CA ILE A 259 -2.84 10.08 5.73
C ILE A 259 -2.69 10.49 4.28
N VAL A 260 -3.64 10.05 3.45
CA VAL A 260 -3.66 10.29 2.01
C VAL A 260 -4.76 11.29 1.70
N PRO A 261 -4.58 12.15 0.68
CA PRO A 261 -5.64 13.03 0.27
C PRO A 261 -6.88 12.22 -0.12
N GLN A 262 -8.04 12.85 -0.09
CA GLN A 262 -9.24 12.28 -0.67
C GLN A 262 -9.88 13.33 -1.55
N GLY A 263 -10.03 13.00 -2.83
CA GLY A 263 -10.82 13.84 -3.72
C GLY A 263 -12.29 13.87 -3.26
N PRO A 264 -13.04 14.93 -3.61
CA PRO A 264 -14.48 14.96 -3.35
C PRO A 264 -15.11 13.69 -3.93
N PRO A 265 -15.97 12.99 -3.18
CA PRO A 265 -16.67 11.84 -3.74
C PRO A 265 -17.46 12.32 -4.96
N LYS A 266 -17.53 11.51 -6.02
CA LYS A 266 -18.41 11.76 -7.20
C LYS A 266 -19.92 11.73 -6.85
N SER A 267 -20.24 11.65 -5.56
CA SER A 267 -21.60 11.57 -5.02
C SER A 267 -22.21 12.96 -4.98
N THR A 268 -23.33 13.13 -5.69
CA THR A 268 -24.21 14.30 -5.65
C THR A 268 -24.97 14.44 -4.33
N ASN A 269 -24.89 13.46 -3.42
CA ASN A 269 -25.55 13.55 -2.12
C ASN A 269 -24.69 14.32 -1.11
N ILE A 270 -25.14 15.55 -0.93
CA ILE A 270 -24.72 16.63 -0.07
C ILE A 270 -24.83 16.20 1.39
N CYS A 271 -23.71 16.21 2.10
CA CYS A 271 -23.71 16.46 3.54
C CYS A 271 -22.68 17.57 3.76
N THR A 272 -23.19 18.81 3.83
CA THR A 272 -22.49 20.06 4.19
C THR A 272 -21.19 20.35 3.42
N TYR A 273 -21.34 21.18 2.39
CA TYR A 273 -20.30 21.60 1.43
C TYR A 273 -19.01 22.17 2.03
N ASP A 274 -18.99 22.66 3.27
CA ASP A 274 -17.87 23.48 3.74
C ASP A 274 -16.66 22.67 4.27
N TYR A 275 -16.81 21.37 4.54
CA TYR A 275 -15.75 20.57 5.18
C TYR A 275 -15.18 19.42 4.33
N PHE A 276 -15.79 19.09 3.20
CA PHE A 276 -15.37 17.94 2.39
C PHE A 276 -14.00 18.13 1.73
N GLU A 277 -13.64 19.37 1.37
CA GLU A 277 -12.36 19.68 0.74
C GLU A 277 -11.15 19.47 1.64
N TYR A 278 -11.39 19.33 2.95
CA TYR A 278 -10.36 19.18 3.99
C TYR A 278 -10.32 17.77 4.59
N GLN A 279 -11.09 16.82 4.04
CA GLN A 279 -11.08 15.45 4.55
C GLN A 279 -9.94 14.63 3.93
N TRP A 280 -9.23 13.93 4.82
CA TRP A 280 -8.15 13.03 4.48
C TRP A 280 -8.53 11.61 4.84
N ARG A 281 -8.05 10.64 4.07
CA ARG A 281 -8.27 9.23 4.36
C ARG A 281 -7.13 8.65 5.17
N ILE A 282 -7.50 7.95 6.24
CA ILE A 282 -6.58 7.14 7.03
C ILE A 282 -6.32 5.83 6.27
N SER A 283 -5.06 5.57 5.93
CA SER A 283 -4.60 4.38 5.24
C SER A 283 -3.74 3.51 6.17
N THR A 284 -4.09 2.23 6.25
CA THR A 284 -3.38 1.21 7.03
C THR A 284 -2.54 0.28 6.16
N ASN A 285 -2.12 0.72 4.97
CA ASN A 285 -1.49 -0.12 3.94
C ASN A 285 -0.26 -0.92 4.45
N LEU A 286 0.58 -0.38 5.35
CA LEU A 286 1.69 -1.16 5.93
C LEU A 286 1.21 -2.32 6.81
N THR A 287 0.13 -2.11 7.56
CA THR A 287 -0.50 -3.14 8.38
C THR A 287 -1.15 -4.20 7.49
N GLU A 288 -1.90 -3.78 6.47
CA GLU A 288 -2.52 -4.67 5.49
C GLU A 288 -1.48 -5.52 4.77
N ARG A 289 -0.40 -4.90 4.26
CA ARG A 289 0.71 -5.60 3.62
C ARG A 289 1.37 -6.62 4.55
N LEU A 290 1.55 -6.28 5.82
CA LEU A 290 2.08 -7.23 6.80
C LEU A 290 1.14 -8.42 7.02
N PHE A 291 -0.17 -8.18 7.06
CA PHE A 291 -1.16 -9.26 7.16
C PHE A 291 -1.15 -10.14 5.90
N MET A 292 -1.10 -9.55 4.71
CA MET A 292 -0.95 -10.27 3.44
C MET A 292 0.32 -11.13 3.39
N PHE A 293 1.41 -10.69 4.00
CA PHE A 293 2.64 -11.48 4.12
C PHE A 293 2.58 -12.57 5.17
N SER A 294 1.61 -12.54 6.08
CA SER A 294 1.38 -13.60 7.05
C SER A 294 0.42 -14.68 6.57
N LEU A 295 -0.16 -14.54 5.37
CA LEU A 295 -0.95 -15.58 4.73
C LEU A 295 -0.05 -16.67 4.16
N ASP A 296 -0.46 -17.93 4.32
CA ASP A 296 0.15 -19.05 3.60
C ASP A 296 -0.33 -19.14 2.14
N THR A 297 0.24 -20.09 1.39
CA THR A 297 -0.07 -20.28 -0.02
C THR A 297 -1.53 -20.62 -0.28
N VAL A 298 -2.20 -21.36 0.61
CA VAL A 298 -3.61 -21.76 0.44
C VAL A 298 -4.51 -20.54 0.57
N HIS A 299 -4.30 -19.73 1.60
CA HIS A 299 -5.05 -18.48 1.77
C HIS A 299 -4.82 -17.50 0.61
N LEU A 300 -3.58 -17.41 0.11
CA LEU A 300 -3.26 -16.58 -1.05
C LEU A 300 -3.91 -17.08 -2.34
N LYS A 301 -3.94 -18.41 -2.56
CA LYS A 301 -4.66 -19.03 -3.69
C LYS A 301 -6.14 -18.66 -3.64
N ALA A 302 -6.80 -18.80 -2.49
CA ALA A 302 -8.19 -18.41 -2.30
C ALA A 302 -8.41 -16.91 -2.56
N PHE A 303 -7.55 -16.04 -2.02
CA PHE A 303 -7.63 -14.59 -2.23
C PHE A 303 -7.49 -14.19 -3.71
N VAL A 304 -6.54 -14.79 -4.44
CA VAL A 304 -6.36 -14.54 -5.87
C VAL A 304 -7.58 -15.01 -6.66
N LEU A 305 -8.12 -16.19 -6.32
CA LEU A 305 -9.32 -16.70 -6.96
C LEU A 305 -10.50 -15.75 -6.77
N THR A 306 -10.73 -15.26 -5.55
CA THR A 306 -11.78 -14.26 -5.28
C THR A 306 -11.57 -12.99 -6.12
N LYS A 307 -10.34 -12.50 -6.27
CA LYS A 307 -10.03 -11.36 -7.16
C LYS A 307 -10.36 -11.68 -8.62
N MET A 308 -10.04 -12.88 -9.09
CA MET A 308 -10.31 -13.31 -10.48
C MET A 308 -11.80 -13.43 -10.75
N ILE A 309 -12.55 -14.08 -9.84
CA ILE A 309 -14.02 -14.18 -9.91
C ILE A 309 -14.62 -12.77 -9.93
N LYS A 310 -14.22 -11.90 -8.99
CA LYS A 310 -14.68 -10.51 -8.94
C LYS A 310 -14.44 -9.79 -10.27
N ARG A 311 -13.27 -9.95 -10.88
CA ARG A 311 -12.92 -9.32 -12.17
C ARG A 311 -13.72 -9.89 -13.36
N SER A 312 -14.04 -11.17 -13.34
CA SER A 312 -14.78 -11.84 -14.42
C SER A 312 -16.29 -11.57 -14.36
N TYR A 313 -16.86 -11.48 -13.15
CA TYR A 313 -18.31 -11.42 -12.96
C TYR A 313 -18.85 -10.03 -12.63
N LEU A 314 -18.03 -9.11 -12.11
CA LEU A 314 -18.46 -7.73 -11.99
C LEU A 314 -18.27 -7.03 -13.34
N PRO A 315 -19.32 -6.44 -13.93
CA PRO A 315 -19.18 -5.72 -15.18
C PRO A 315 -18.11 -4.64 -15.04
N GLN A 316 -17.11 -4.65 -15.92
CA GLN A 316 -16.07 -3.60 -15.99
C GLN A 316 -16.65 -2.23 -16.42
N ASN A 317 -17.97 -2.18 -16.66
CA ASN A 317 -18.72 -1.03 -17.13
C ASN A 317 -19.13 -0.03 -16.04
N ILE A 318 -18.66 -0.19 -14.80
CA ILE A 318 -18.62 0.95 -13.87
C ILE A 318 -17.25 1.61 -13.99
N LYS A 319 -16.90 2.06 -15.21
CA LYS A 319 -16.03 3.24 -15.33
C LYS A 319 -16.92 4.40 -14.89
N THR A 320 -16.96 4.67 -13.59
CA THR A 320 -17.58 5.90 -13.07
C THR A 320 -16.91 7.07 -13.79
N GLY A 321 -17.66 7.71 -14.69
CA GLY A 321 -17.28 8.94 -15.39
C GLY A 321 -16.71 9.96 -14.43
#